data_AF-A0A0C6FCU4-F1
#
_entry.id   AF-A0A0C6FCU4-F1
#
_cell.length_a   1.000
_cell.length_b   1.000
_cell.length_c   1.000
_cell.angle_alpha   90.00
_cell.angle_beta   90.00
_cell.angle_gamma   90.00
#
_symmetry.space_group_name_H-M   'P 1'
#
loop_
_entity.id
_entity.type
_entity.pdbx_description
1 polymer ?
#
loop_
_entity_poly.entity_id
_entity_poly.type
_entity_poly.pdbx_seq_one_letter_code
_entity_poly.pdbx_strand_id
1 'polypeptide(L)'
;MPSHDHAPGYVPNRLFSQDDWDEVADTPPLTGDELARARPGPDGMPDELAAAFRSRAGRPRLETRRVPVSLRIDREILETFKATGPGWQTRMHEVLAEAARKLKAA
;
A
#
# COMPACT_ATOMS: atom_id res chain seq x y z
N MET A 1 -23.74 11.06 16.34
CA MET A 1 -23.58 11.53 14.93
C MET A 1 -24.30 10.54 14.02
N PRO A 2 -25.00 10.94 12.94
CA PRO A 2 -25.62 9.97 12.05
C PRO A 2 -24.53 9.08 11.41
N SER A 3 -24.72 7.77 11.45
CA SER A 3 -23.81 6.77 10.87
C SER A 3 -23.70 7.03 9.37
N HIS A 4 -22.52 7.43 8.89
CA HIS A 4 -22.26 7.47 7.45
C HIS A 4 -22.06 6.03 6.96
N ASP A 5 -22.71 5.68 5.86
CA ASP A 5 -22.46 4.40 5.20
C ASP A 5 -20.97 4.29 4.84
N HIS A 6 -20.35 3.16 5.19
CA HIS A 6 -18.97 2.90 4.82
C HIS A 6 -18.80 2.82 3.30
N ALA A 7 -17.61 3.15 2.82
CA ALA A 7 -17.29 3.04 1.39
C ALA A 7 -17.54 1.61 0.86
N PRO A 8 -18.00 1.44 -0.40
CA PRO A 8 -18.21 0.13 -0.99
C PRO A 8 -16.96 -0.77 -0.87
N GLY A 9 -17.13 -1.98 -0.33
CA GLY A 9 -16.03 -2.92 -0.09
C GLY A 9 -15.26 -2.70 1.22
N TYR A 10 -15.76 -1.83 2.12
CA TYR A 10 -15.21 -1.71 3.47
C TYR A 10 -15.28 -3.05 4.21
N VAL A 11 -14.15 -3.47 4.74
CA VAL A 11 -14.04 -4.62 5.64
C VAL A 11 -13.71 -4.06 7.02
N PRO A 12 -14.60 -4.23 8.02
CA PRO A 12 -14.34 -3.79 9.38
C PRO A 12 -13.03 -4.35 9.93
N ASN A 13 -12.34 -3.54 10.73
CA ASN A 13 -11.17 -4.01 11.44
C ASN A 13 -11.60 -5.12 12.42
N ARG A 14 -10.93 -6.26 12.40
CA ARG A 14 -11.26 -7.39 13.30
C ARG A 14 -10.83 -7.15 14.74
N LEU A 15 -9.92 -6.21 14.97
CA LEU A 15 -9.36 -5.89 16.29
C LEU A 15 -10.08 -4.74 16.98
N PHE A 16 -10.82 -3.90 16.24
CA PHE A 16 -11.51 -2.72 16.77
C PHE A 16 -12.87 -2.60 16.08
N SER A 17 -13.93 -2.71 16.88
CA SER A 17 -15.33 -2.54 16.49
C SER A 17 -15.71 -1.06 16.40
N GLN A 18 -16.90 -0.76 15.85
CA GLN A 18 -17.42 0.60 15.84
C GLN A 18 -17.69 1.13 17.25
N ASP A 19 -18.16 0.28 18.16
CA ASP A 19 -18.41 0.65 19.55
C ASP A 19 -17.12 1.09 20.26
N ASP A 20 -15.99 0.42 19.99
CA ASP A 20 -14.67 0.80 20.53
C ASP A 20 -14.25 2.21 20.07
N TRP A 21 -14.63 2.60 18.84
CA TRP A 21 -14.36 3.94 18.33
C TRP A 21 -15.30 4.99 18.92
N ASP A 22 -16.57 4.62 19.12
CA ASP A 22 -17.58 5.50 19.69
C ASP A 22 -17.29 5.80 21.17
N GLU A 23 -16.70 4.85 21.91
CA GLU A 23 -16.25 5.04 23.30
C GLU A 23 -15.25 6.19 23.45
N VAL A 24 -14.39 6.42 22.46
CA VAL A 24 -13.35 7.48 22.48
C VAL A 24 -13.70 8.70 21.64
N ALA A 25 -14.94 8.78 21.11
CA ALA A 25 -15.35 9.82 20.18
C ALA A 25 -15.41 11.23 20.80
N ASP A 26 -15.46 11.33 22.13
CA ASP A 26 -15.46 12.59 22.89
C ASP A 26 -14.04 13.09 23.22
N THR A 27 -12.99 12.43 22.72
CA THR A 27 -11.60 12.87 22.88
C THR A 27 -11.46 14.34 22.46
N PRO A 28 -10.98 15.23 23.36
CA PRO A 28 -10.89 16.66 23.05
C PRO A 28 -9.91 16.92 21.90
N PRO A 29 -10.13 17.99 21.12
CA PRO A 29 -9.18 18.38 20.08
C PRO A 29 -7.85 18.80 20.71
N LEU A 30 -6.75 18.50 20.02
CA LEU A 30 -5.42 18.99 20.42
C LEU A 30 -5.41 20.52 20.45
N THR A 31 -4.92 21.09 21.54
CA THR A 31 -4.67 22.52 21.64
C THR A 31 -3.45 22.94 20.82
N GLY A 32 -3.34 24.24 20.50
CA GLY A 32 -2.18 24.77 19.79
C GLY A 32 -0.86 24.54 20.54
N ASP A 33 -0.87 24.67 21.87
CA ASP A 33 0.30 24.47 22.72
C ASP A 33 0.73 22.99 22.77
N GLU A 34 -0.22 22.06 22.79
CA GLU A 34 0.08 20.62 22.74
C GLU A 34 0.66 20.22 21.39
N LEU A 35 0.08 20.73 20.30
CA LEU A 35 0.60 20.50 18.96
C LEU A 35 2.00 21.10 18.79
N ALA A 36 2.25 22.28 19.35
CA ALA A 36 3.57 22.93 19.31
C ALA A 36 4.67 22.16 20.06
N ARG A 37 4.29 21.30 21.02
CA ARG A 37 5.21 20.43 21.78
C ARG A 37 5.41 19.06 21.14
N ALA A 38 4.68 18.75 20.06
CA ALA A 38 4.82 17.47 19.36
C ALA A 38 6.25 17.33 18.81
N ARG A 39 6.82 16.13 18.97
CA ARG A 39 8.19 15.82 18.53
C ARG A 39 8.14 15.06 17.20
N PRO A 40 8.95 15.42 16.20
CA PRO A 40 8.95 14.74 14.91
C PRO A 40 9.68 13.39 14.98
N GLY A 41 9.06 12.36 14.42
CA GLY A 41 9.70 11.06 14.20
C GLY A 41 10.18 10.38 15.49
N PRO A 42 11.44 9.93 15.57
CA PRO A 42 11.95 9.20 16.73
C PRO A 42 12.36 10.10 17.91
N ASP A 43 12.19 11.42 17.81
CA ASP A 43 12.62 12.34 18.86
C ASP A 43 11.87 12.10 20.17
N GLY A 44 12.60 11.84 21.25
CA GLY A 44 12.06 11.48 22.56
C GLY A 44 11.69 10.01 22.77
N MET A 45 11.88 9.13 21.78
CA MET A 45 11.69 7.68 21.96
C MET A 45 12.91 7.02 22.62
N PRO A 46 12.73 5.90 23.34
CA PRO A 46 13.84 5.02 23.72
C PRO A 46 14.62 4.54 22.50
N ASP A 47 15.94 4.34 22.63
CA ASP A 47 16.83 4.04 21.51
C ASP A 47 16.40 2.85 20.65
N GLU A 48 15.93 1.77 21.28
CA GLU A 48 15.44 0.58 20.59
C GLU A 48 14.20 0.87 19.74
N LEU A 49 13.27 1.68 20.27
CA LEU A 49 12.06 2.08 19.55
C LEU A 49 12.37 3.06 18.43
N ALA A 50 13.28 4.01 18.68
CA ALA A 50 13.78 4.95 17.68
C ALA A 50 14.46 4.20 16.51
N ALA A 51 15.23 3.15 16.80
CA ALA A 51 15.84 2.29 15.80
C ALA A 51 14.78 1.51 14.99
N ALA A 52 13.75 0.96 15.64
CA ALA A 52 12.64 0.28 14.97
C ALA A 52 11.81 1.22 14.09
N PHE A 53 11.57 2.47 14.53
CA PHE A 53 10.88 3.49 13.74
C PHE A 53 11.66 3.80 12.45
N ARG A 54 12.99 3.93 12.55
CA ARG A 54 13.86 4.18 11.40
C ARG A 54 13.96 2.97 10.46
N SER A 55 13.92 1.74 10.97
CA SER A 55 14.06 0.52 10.17
C SER A 55 12.77 0.11 9.45
N ARG A 56 11.60 0.57 9.92
CA ARG A 56 10.27 0.26 9.35
C ARG A 56 9.82 1.18 8.22
N ALA A 57 10.68 2.06 7.71
CA ALA A 57 10.29 2.98 6.64
C ALA A 57 10.08 2.23 5.31
N GLY A 58 8.82 1.92 5.00
CA GLY A 58 8.35 1.50 3.68
C GLY A 58 7.69 0.11 3.62
N ARG A 59 6.98 -0.14 2.51
CA ARG A 59 6.54 -1.50 2.13
C ARG A 59 7.75 -2.43 2.20
N PRO A 60 7.63 -3.65 2.78
CA PRO A 60 8.72 -4.61 2.80
C PRO A 60 9.38 -4.69 1.43
N ARG A 61 10.72 -4.61 1.41
CA ARG A 61 11.47 -4.71 0.16
C ARG A 61 11.12 -6.07 -0.45
N LEU A 62 10.59 -6.06 -1.67
CA LEU A 62 10.44 -7.30 -2.44
C LEU A 62 11.84 -7.82 -2.75
N GLU A 63 12.15 -9.03 -2.31
CA GLU A 63 13.41 -9.74 -2.60
C GLU A 63 13.74 -9.74 -4.09
N THR A 64 12.72 -9.81 -4.94
CA THR A 64 12.86 -9.64 -6.39
C THR A 64 11.91 -8.55 -6.88
N ARG A 65 12.49 -7.38 -7.21
CA ARG A 65 11.73 -6.26 -7.77
C ARG A 65 11.61 -6.40 -9.29
N ARG A 66 10.42 -6.10 -9.83
CA ARG A 66 10.25 -5.92 -11.28
C ARG A 66 11.11 -4.74 -11.75
N VAL A 67 11.92 -4.95 -12.78
CA VAL A 67 12.76 -3.89 -13.37
C VAL A 67 11.90 -3.11 -14.37
N PRO A 68 11.73 -1.79 -14.20
CA PRO A 68 11.06 -0.98 -15.21
C PRO A 68 11.97 -0.89 -16.45
N VAL A 69 11.42 -1.23 -17.61
CA VAL A 69 12.12 -1.13 -18.90
C VAL A 69 11.28 -0.30 -19.86
N SER A 70 11.94 0.52 -20.69
CA SER A 70 11.30 1.20 -21.81
C SER A 70 11.43 0.31 -23.05
N LEU A 71 10.32 -0.28 -23.48
CA LEU A 71 10.24 -1.19 -24.63
C LEU A 71 9.19 -0.69 -25.62
N ARG A 72 9.50 -0.74 -26.91
CA ARG A 72 8.51 -0.49 -27.98
C ARG A 72 7.70 -1.76 -28.20
N ILE A 73 6.40 -1.68 -28.02
CA ILE A 73 5.44 -2.77 -28.25
C ILE A 73 4.61 -2.41 -29.47
N ASP A 74 4.30 -3.40 -30.31
CA ASP A 74 3.36 -3.21 -31.41
C ASP A 74 2.00 -2.73 -30.89
N ARG A 75 1.38 -1.79 -31.61
CA ARG A 75 0.09 -1.23 -31.23
C ARG A 75 -0.97 -2.30 -31.08
N GLU A 76 -1.04 -3.26 -32.00
CA GLU A 76 -2.08 -4.30 -31.98
C GLU A 76 -1.97 -5.17 -30.72
N ILE A 77 -0.75 -5.53 -30.34
CA ILE A 77 -0.47 -6.30 -29.12
C ILE A 77 -0.92 -5.50 -27.89
N LEU A 78 -0.53 -4.23 -27.81
CA LEU A 78 -0.86 -3.39 -26.66
C LEU A 78 -2.38 -3.21 -26.48
N GLU A 79 -3.09 -2.95 -27.58
CA GLU A 79 -4.54 -2.76 -27.55
C GLU A 79 -5.27 -4.06 -27.21
N THR A 80 -4.80 -5.22 -27.70
CA THR A 80 -5.33 -6.54 -27.33
C THR A 80 -5.28 -6.76 -25.83
N PHE A 81 -4.15 -6.47 -25.18
CA PHE A 81 -4.06 -6.61 -23.73
C PHE A 81 -4.95 -5.59 -23.01
N LYS A 82 -4.92 -4.31 -23.39
CA LYS A 82 -5.76 -3.28 -22.74
C LYS A 82 -7.25 -3.59 -22.79
N ALA A 83 -7.73 -4.17 -23.90
CA ALA A 83 -9.13 -4.58 -24.05
C ALA A 83 -9.59 -5.60 -23.00
N THR A 84 -8.65 -6.32 -22.35
CA THR A 84 -8.97 -7.24 -21.24
C THR A 84 -9.34 -6.53 -19.94
N GLY A 85 -9.28 -5.19 -19.88
CA GLY A 85 -9.67 -4.39 -18.73
C GLY A 85 -8.62 -4.31 -17.61
N PRO A 86 -9.02 -3.97 -16.37
CA PRO A 86 -8.11 -3.87 -15.23
C PRO A 86 -7.24 -5.12 -15.07
N GLY A 87 -5.94 -4.91 -14.82
CA GLY A 87 -4.96 -5.99 -14.70
C GLY A 87 -4.32 -6.45 -16.02
N TRP A 88 -4.57 -5.78 -17.15
CA TRP A 88 -3.97 -6.14 -18.44
C TRP A 88 -2.42 -6.21 -18.43
N GLN A 89 -1.76 -5.33 -17.67
CA GLN A 89 -0.30 -5.35 -17.51
C GLN A 89 0.19 -6.61 -16.78
N THR A 90 -0.59 -7.10 -15.80
CA THR A 90 -0.29 -8.35 -15.09
C THR A 90 -0.40 -9.54 -16.05
N ARG A 91 -1.48 -9.60 -16.85
CA ARG A 91 -1.64 -10.63 -17.89
C ARG A 91 -0.51 -10.59 -18.92
N MET A 92 -0.10 -9.41 -19.39
CA MET A 92 1.04 -9.27 -20.29
C MET A 92 2.33 -9.79 -19.65
N HIS A 93 2.58 -9.48 -18.38
CA HIS A 93 3.73 -9.99 -17.64
C HIS A 93 3.73 -11.53 -17.52
N GLU A 94 2.57 -12.15 -17.29
CA GLU A 94 2.46 -13.62 -17.21
C GLU A 94 2.86 -14.30 -18.53
N VAL A 95 2.43 -13.76 -19.67
CA VAL A 95 2.81 -14.24 -21.01
C VAL A 95 4.33 -14.10 -21.22
N LEU A 96 4.92 -12.96 -20.87
CA LEU A 96 6.37 -12.76 -20.95
C LEU A 96 7.13 -13.73 -20.04
N ALA A 97 6.62 -14.01 -18.84
CA ALA A 97 7.22 -14.96 -17.91
C ALA A 97 7.16 -16.41 -18.45
N GLU A 98 6.06 -16.80 -19.11
CA GLU A 98 5.96 -18.10 -19.77
C GLU A 98 6.95 -18.23 -20.93
N ALA A 99 7.02 -17.23 -21.80
CA ALA A 99 7.99 -17.20 -22.89
C ALA A 99 9.44 -17.30 -22.37
N ALA A 100 9.77 -16.57 -21.30
CA ALA A 100 11.08 -16.64 -20.67
C ALA A 100 11.40 -18.02 -20.10
N ARG A 101 10.42 -18.74 -19.52
CA ARG A 101 10.61 -20.13 -19.06
C ARG A 101 10.92 -21.07 -20.23
N LYS A 102 10.22 -20.93 -21.36
CA LYS A 102 10.47 -21.73 -22.57
C LYS A 102 11.87 -21.48 -23.13
N LEU A 103 12.31 -20.21 -23.18
CA LEU A 103 13.66 -19.85 -23.61
C LEU A 103 14.77 -20.40 -22.72
N LYS A 104 14.52 -20.56 -21.41
CA LYS A 104 15.48 -21.17 -20.49
C LYS A 104 15.55 -22.69 -20.59
N ALA A 105 14.52 -23.32 -21.16
CA ALA A 105 14.41 -24.76 -21.30
C ALA A 105 14.92 -25.28 -22.66
N ALA A 106 15.22 -24.37 -23.59
CA ALA A 106 15.87 -24.65 -24.87
C ALA A 106 17.39 -24.48 -24.73
#